data_AF-A0A8J3ED74-F1
#
_entry.id   AF-A0A8J3ED74-F1
#
_cell.length_a   1.000
_cell.length_b   1.000
_cell.length_c   1.000
_cell.angle_alpha   90.00
_cell.angle_beta   90.00
_cell.angle_gamma   90.00
#
_symmetry.space_group_name_H-M   'P 1'
#
loop_
_entity.id
_entity.type
_entity.pdbx_description
1 polymer ?
#
loop_
_entity_poly.entity_id
_entity_poly.type
_entity_poly.pdbx_seq_one_letter_code
_entity_poly.pdbx_strand_id
1 'polypeptide(L)' 'MKHMEWTRVTSNWTRASKRLETRFPHLSPGSLQQPPSHLNEMARIVADSHDLTLAEAHHELRDLLFPEMLPEPIARAVV' A
#
# COMPACT_ATOMS: atom_id res chain seq x y z
N MET A 1 6.10 13.38 5.43
CA MET A 1 6.75 12.06 5.22
C MET A 1 7.42 12.07 3.86
N LYS A 2 8.65 11.54 3.76
CA LYS A 2 9.59 11.87 2.68
C LYS A 2 9.12 11.37 1.32
N HIS A 3 9.05 12.26 0.34
CA HIS A 3 8.90 11.97 -1.09
C HIS A 3 9.80 10.79 -1.56
N MET A 4 10.96 10.62 -0.93
CA MET A 4 11.95 9.57 -1.23
C MET A 4 11.40 8.14 -1.07
N GLU A 5 10.50 7.90 -0.12
CA GLU A 5 9.95 6.57 0.14
C GLU A 5 8.98 6.14 -0.97
N TRP A 6 8.11 7.06 -1.41
CA TRP A 6 7.20 6.79 -2.52
C TRP A 6 7.94 6.56 -3.83
N THR A 7 8.98 7.35 -4.12
CA THR A 7 9.81 7.15 -5.32
C THR A 7 10.47 5.77 -5.35
N ARG A 8 10.85 5.19 -4.19
CA ARG A 8 11.37 3.82 -4.12
C ARG A 8 10.30 2.77 -4.43
N VAL A 9 9.07 2.99 -3.97
CA VAL A 9 7.93 2.12 -4.27
C VAL A 9 7.59 2.16 -5.76
N THR A 10 7.51 3.36 -6.35
CA THR A 10 7.19 3.52 -7.78
C THR A 10 8.32 3.01 -8.68
N SER A 11 9.59 3.06 -8.24
CA SER A 11 10.73 2.44 -8.95
C SER A 11 10.57 0.92 -9.10
N ASN A 12 9.83 0.27 -8.20
CA ASN A 12 9.51 -1.16 -8.25
C ASN A 12 7.99 -1.39 -8.32
N TRP A 13 7.29 -0.56 -9.10
CA TRP A 13 5.83 -0.55 -9.12
C TRP A 13 5.21 -1.92 -9.42
N THR A 14 5.78 -2.71 -10.35
CA THR A 14 5.29 -4.06 -10.66
C THR A 14 5.23 -5.00 -9.46
N ARG A 15 6.15 -4.85 -8.49
CA ARG A 15 6.14 -5.65 -7.26
C ARG A 15 5.16 -5.07 -6.24
N ALA A 16 5.08 -3.75 -6.16
CA ALA A 16 4.16 -3.04 -5.28
C ALA A 16 2.70 -3.26 -5.69
N SER A 17 2.37 -3.17 -6.97
CA SER A 17 1.03 -3.39 -7.52
C SER A 17 0.53 -4.80 -7.23
N LYS A 18 1.36 -5.83 -7.41
CA LYS A 18 0.98 -7.21 -7.04
C LYS A 18 0.64 -7.37 -5.55
N ARG A 19 1.38 -6.68 -4.66
CA ARG A 19 1.07 -6.68 -3.22
C ARG A 19 -0.25 -5.95 -2.95
N LEU A 20 -0.48 -4.83 -3.63
CA LEU A 20 -1.72 -4.07 -3.55
C LEU A 20 -2.90 -4.90 -4.04
N GLU A 21 -2.81 -5.59 -5.17
CA GLU A 21 -3.85 -6.51 -5.67
C GLU A 21 -4.14 -7.64 -4.68
N THR A 22 -3.10 -8.18 -4.03
CA THR A 22 -3.25 -9.26 -3.05
C THR A 22 -3.96 -8.78 -1.78
N ARG A 23 -3.65 -7.57 -1.30
CA ARG A 23 -4.24 -7.00 -0.07
C ARG A 23 -5.62 -6.38 -0.33
N PHE A 24 -5.83 -5.81 -1.50
CA PHE A 24 -6.99 -5.03 -1.90
C PHE A 24 -7.61 -5.60 -3.19
N PRO A 25 -8.36 -6.72 -3.09
CA PRO A 25 -8.88 -7.43 -4.26
C PRO A 25 -9.97 -6.66 -5.03
N HIS A 26 -10.47 -5.55 -4.50
CA HIS A 26 -11.49 -4.71 -5.16
C HIS A 26 -10.89 -3.51 -5.91
N LEU A 27 -9.56 -3.34 -5.87
CA LEU A 27 -8.91 -2.32 -6.69
C LEU A 27 -9.12 -2.64 -8.16
N SER A 28 -9.58 -1.64 -8.91
CA SER A 28 -9.70 -1.78 -10.36
C SER A 28 -8.32 -2.01 -10.97
N PRO A 29 -8.15 -3.03 -11.84
CA PRO A 29 -6.85 -3.32 -12.48
C PRO A 29 -6.29 -2.14 -13.26
N GLY A 30 -7.17 -1.27 -13.79
CA GLY A 30 -6.81 -0.02 -14.46
C GLY A 30 -6.10 0.99 -13.55
N SER A 31 -6.48 1.04 -12.27
CA SER A 31 -5.91 1.97 -11.27
C SER A 31 -4.49 1.61 -10.86
N LEU A 32 -4.03 0.38 -11.16
CA LEU A 32 -2.70 -0.13 -10.82
C LEU A 32 -1.77 -0.25 -12.03
N GLN A 33 -2.23 0.09 -13.24
CA GLN A 33 -1.38 0.03 -14.44
C GLN A 33 -0.22 1.02 -14.41
N GLN A 34 -0.42 2.17 -13.77
CA GLN A 34 0.61 3.19 -13.59
C GLN A 34 0.66 3.63 -12.12
N PRO A 35 1.86 3.91 -11.58
CA PRO A 35 1.99 4.43 -10.24
C PRO A 35 1.35 5.83 -10.15
N PRO A 36 0.53 6.09 -9.12
CA PRO A 36 0.07 7.44 -8.82
C PRO A 36 1.23 8.39 -8.52
N SER A 37 1.00 9.69 -8.69
CA SER A 37 2.03 10.72 -8.47
C SER A 37 2.45 10.75 -7.00
N HIS A 38 1.50 10.49 -6.11
CA HIS A 38 1.69 10.56 -4.66
C HIS A 38 0.96 9.43 -3.92
N LEU A 39 1.50 9.03 -2.76
CA LEU A 39 0.87 8.07 -1.86
C LEU A 39 -0.57 8.47 -1.47
N ASN A 40 -0.85 9.77 -1.32
CA ASN A 40 -2.19 10.26 -1.00
C ASN A 40 -3.23 9.94 -2.09
N GLU A 41 -2.82 9.92 -3.37
CA GLU A 41 -3.73 9.52 -4.45
C GLU A 41 -4.04 8.04 -4.36
N MET A 42 -3.02 7.22 -4.10
CA MET A 42 -3.22 5.79 -3.86
C MET A 42 -4.14 5.52 -2.66
N ALA A 43 -3.95 6.27 -1.57
CA ALA A 43 -4.79 6.17 -0.37
C ALA A 43 -6.25 6.54 -0.64
N ARG A 44 -6.50 7.55 -1.48
CA ARG A 44 -7.86 7.90 -1.87
C ARG A 44 -8.51 6.80 -2.71
N ILE A 45 -7.78 6.22 -3.67
CA ILE A 45 -8.31 5.11 -4.49
C ILE A 45 -8.67 3.90 -3.60
N VAL A 46 -7.81 3.55 -2.64
CA VAL A 46 -8.06 2.46 -1.69
C VAL A 46 -9.26 2.78 -0.79
N ALA A 47 -9.32 3.99 -0.25
CA ALA A 47 -10.43 4.46 0.59
C ALA A 47 -11.76 4.34 -0.16
N ASP A 48 -11.83 4.87 -1.39
CA ASP A 48 -13.04 4.84 -2.21
C ASP A 48 -13.44 3.42 -2.64
N SER A 49 -12.46 2.52 -2.82
CA SER A 49 -12.72 1.13 -3.26
C SER A 49 -13.10 0.17 -2.12
N HIS A 50 -12.75 0.50 -0.88
CA HIS A 50 -12.91 -0.38 0.28
C HIS A 50 -13.77 0.20 1.41
N ASP A 51 -14.43 1.35 1.17
CA ASP A 51 -15.22 2.09 2.18
C ASP A 51 -14.41 2.38 3.45
N LEU A 52 -13.12 2.68 3.27
CA LEU A 52 -12.22 3.03 4.36
C LEU A 52 -12.11 4.55 4.47
N THR A 53 -11.82 5.04 5.66
CA THR A 53 -11.41 6.44 5.80
C THR A 53 -10.03 6.65 5.16
N LEU A 54 -9.76 7.89 4.72
CA LEU A 54 -8.46 8.25 4.17
C LEU A 54 -7.31 7.94 5.15
N ALA A 55 -7.55 8.03 6.47
CA ALA A 55 -6.56 7.72 7.49
C ALA A 55 -6.25 6.22 7.57
N GLU A 56 -7.27 5.37 7.51
CA GLU A 56 -7.13 3.90 7.50
C GLU A 56 -6.43 3.43 6.23
N ALA A 57 -6.83 3.95 5.07
CA ALA A 57 -6.19 3.63 3.80
C ALA A 57 -4.69 4.02 3.80
N HIS A 58 -4.34 5.17 4.38
CA HIS A 58 -2.93 5.54 4.56
C HIS A 58 -2.18 4.60 5.49
N HIS A 59 -2.82 4.14 6.57
CA HIS A 59 -2.21 3.19 7.50
C HIS A 59 -1.91 1.87 6.79
N GLU A 60 -2.91 1.27 6.16
CA GLU A 60 -2.76 -0.01 5.45
C GLU A 60 -1.75 0.08 4.30
N LEU A 61 -1.75 1.17 3.53
CA LEU A 61 -0.73 1.37 2.49
C LEU A 61 0.67 1.49 3.07
N ARG A 62 0.82 2.13 4.23
CA ARG A 62 2.12 2.24 4.89
C ARG A 62 2.62 0.90 5.38
N ASP A 63 1.75 0.13 6.01
CA ASP A 63 2.03 -1.22 6.51
C ASP A 63 2.48 -2.16 5.37
N LEU A 64 1.74 -2.12 4.26
CA LEU A 64 1.97 -2.98 3.10
C LEU A 64 3.21 -2.61 2.27
N LEU A 65 3.41 -1.30 2.03
CA LEU A 65 4.44 -0.81 1.11
C LEU A 65 5.76 -0.48 1.80
N PHE A 66 5.73 -0.19 3.10
CA PHE A 66 6.90 0.13 3.92
C PHE A 66 7.02 -0.78 5.15
N PRO A 67 7.08 -2.12 4.97
CA PRO A 67 7.13 -3.07 6.08
C PRO A 67 8.44 -3.00 6.88
N GLU A 68 9.48 -2.33 6.38
CA GLU A 68 10.73 -2.09 7.13
C GLU A 68 10.55 -1.16 8.35
N MET A 69 9.34 -0.60 8.56
CA MET A 69 8.96 0.08 9.81
C MET A 69 8.15 -0.79 10.78
N LEU A 70 7.88 -2.07 10.47
CA LEU A 70 7.32 -3.00 11.43
C LEU A 70 8.46 -3.69 12.18
N PRO A 71 8.51 -3.67 13.53
CA PRO A 71 9.29 -4.67 14.24
C PRO A 71 8.78 -6.04 13.79
N GLU A 72 9.70 -6.98 13.60
CA GLU A 72 9.48 -8.32 13.08
C GLU A 72 8.15 -8.93 13.55
N PRO A 73 7.48 -9.73 12.69
CA PRO A 73 6.28 -10.44 13.11
C PRO A 73 6.59 -11.14 14.43
N ILE A 74 5.82 -10.85 15.47
CA ILE A 74 5.77 -11.69 16.66
C ILE A 74 5.27 -13.02 16.13
N ALA A 75 6.21 -13.88 15.74
CA ALA A 75 6.01 -15.28 15.52
C ALA A 75 5.45 -15.75 16.86
N ARG A 76 4.12 -15.86 16.89
CA ARG A 76 3.37 -16.34 18.02
C ARG A 76 3.89 -17.76 18.21
N ALA A 77 4.78 -17.92 19.19
CA ALA A 77 5.23 -19.21 19.64
C ALA A 77 3.98 -19.94 20.13
N VAL A 78 3.46 -20.81 19.27
CA VAL A 78 2.42 -21.78 19.58
C VAL A 78 2.93 -23.10 19.03
N VAL A 79 3.86 -23.71 19.78
CA VAL A 79 3.71 -24.93 20.60
C VAL A 79 5.11 -25.41 20.95
#